data_AF-A0A930TRH4-F1
#
_entry.id   AF-A0A930TRH4-F1
#
_cell.length_a   1.000
_cell.length_b   1.000
_cell.length_c   1.000
_cell.angle_alpha   90.00
_cell.angle_beta   90.00
_cell.angle_gamma   90.00
#
_symmetry.space_group_name_H-M   'P 1'
#
loop_
_entity.id
_entity.type
_entity.pdbx_description
1 polymer ?
#
loop_
_entity_poly.entity_id
_entity_poly.type
_entity_poly.pdbx_seq_one_letter_code
_entity_poly.pdbx_strand_id
1 'polypeptide(L)' 'MSMTLEGTIERVNLGVGAWVLKTPSQTYELYKAPPELLKAGLAVTVTGEIRADVMTTTMVGPVLEVKGFEVSG' A
#
# COMPACT_ATOMS: atom_id res chain seq x y z
N MET A 1 6.16 14.79 -1.99
CA MET A 1 7.51 14.39 -1.53
C MET A 1 7.49 12.89 -1.45
N SER A 2 8.31 12.22 -2.23
CA SER A 2 8.32 10.76 -2.36
C SER A 2 9.06 10.08 -1.22
N MET A 3 8.56 8.91 -0.82
CA MET A 3 9.18 8.03 0.17
C MET A 3 9.29 6.62 -0.36
N THR A 4 10.20 5.84 0.21
CA THR A 4 10.40 4.42 -0.10
C THR A 4 10.14 3.61 1.16
N LEU A 5 9.28 2.61 1.05
CA LEU A 5 8.80 1.78 2.16
C LEU A 5 8.92 0.31 1.81
N GLU A 6 9.47 -0.49 2.71
CA GLU A 6 9.51 -1.94 2.59
C GLU A 6 8.37 -2.57 3.40
N GLY A 7 7.75 -3.59 2.84
CA GLY A 7 6.70 -4.33 3.53
C GLY A 7 6.11 -5.46 2.72
N THR A 8 5.00 -6.00 3.21
CA THR A 8 4.28 -7.09 2.58
C THR A 8 2.90 -6.64 2.14
N ILE A 9 2.51 -7.03 0.93
CA ILE A 9 1.18 -6.76 0.40
C ILE A 9 0.15 -7.67 1.10
N GLU A 10 -0.89 -7.07 1.66
CA GLU A 10 -2.03 -7.78 2.22
C GLU A 10 -3.35 -7.28 1.63
N ARG A 11 -4.36 -8.16 1.59
CA ARG A 11 -5.75 -7.77 1.33
C ARG A 11 -6.48 -7.74 2.66
N VAL A 12 -7.02 -6.58 3.02
CA VAL A 12 -7.86 -6.43 4.20
C VAL A 12 -9.33 -6.51 3.78
N ASN A 13 -10.11 -7.32 4.50
CA ASN A 13 -11.56 -7.50 4.27
C ASN A 13 -12.39 -6.67 5.26
N LEU A 14 -12.18 -5.35 5.25
CA LEU A 14 -13.01 -4.38 5.97
C LEU A 14 -13.77 -3.54 4.95
N GLY A 15 -15.08 -3.34 5.14
CA GLY A 15 -15.93 -2.67 4.15
C GLY A 15 -15.92 -3.41 2.79
N VAL A 16 -15.65 -2.67 1.71
CA VAL A 16 -15.48 -3.23 0.35
C VAL A 16 -14.13 -3.93 0.12
N GLY A 17 -13.28 -3.91 1.14
CA GLY A 17 -11.92 -4.43 1.13
C GLY A 17 -10.92 -3.45 0.52
N ALA A 18 -9.67 -3.52 0.99
CA ALA A 18 -8.58 -2.68 0.52
C ALA A 18 -7.29 -3.48 0.38
N TRP A 19 -6.46 -3.08 -0.58
CA TRP A 19 -5.10 -3.54 -0.67
C TRP A 19 -4.21 -2.63 0.17
N VAL A 20 -3.31 -3.22 0.94
CA VAL A 20 -2.44 -2.48 1.85
C VAL A 20 -0.99 -2.93 1.71
N LEU A 21 -0.07 -2.01 1.98
CA LEU A 21 1.31 -2.33 2.29
C LEU A 21 1.46 -2.34 3.81
N LYS A 22 1.78 -3.49 4.37
CA LYS A 22 2.04 -3.64 5.79
C LYS A 22 3.54 -3.58 6.04
N THR A 23 3.97 -2.53 6.72
CA THR A 23 5.35 -2.37 7.18
C THR A 23 5.45 -2.77 8.66
N PRO A 24 6.66 -2.87 9.24
CA PRO A 24 6.81 -3.16 10.66
C PRO A 24 6.18 -2.13 11.60
N SER A 25 6.08 -0.87 11.16
CA SER A 25 5.61 0.24 12.00
C SER A 25 4.17 0.66 11.69
N GLN A 26 3.71 0.48 10.45
CA GLN A 26 2.45 1.04 10.00
C GLN A 26 1.87 0.29 8.79
N THR A 27 0.55 0.35 8.63
CA THR A 27 -0.15 -0.12 7.44
C THR A 27 -0.56 1.07 6.58
N TYR A 28 -0.34 0.96 5.26
CA TYR A 28 -0.68 1.97 4.29
C TYR A 28 -1.71 1.43 3.31
N GLU A 29 -2.78 2.17 3.07
CA GLU A 29 -3.75 1.81 2.04
C GLU A 29 -3.20 2.17 0.66
N LEU A 30 -3.23 1.22 -0.28
CA LEU A 30 -2.63 1.41 -1.60
C LEU A 30 -3.59 2.15 -2.53
N TYR A 31 -3.10 3.24 -3.12
CA TYR A 31 -3.80 4.01 -4.12
C TYR A 31 -3.08 3.98 -5.46
N LYS A 32 -3.85 3.80 -6.54
CA LYS A 32 -3.36 3.64 -7.92
C LYS A 32 -2.25 2.58 -8.05
N ALA A 33 -2.30 1.55 -7.21
CA ALA A 33 -1.38 0.42 -7.31
C ALA A 33 -1.64 -0.39 -8.58
N PRO A 34 -0.59 -0.78 -9.32
CA PRO A 34 -0.75 -1.56 -10.53
C PRO A 34 -1.13 -3.02 -10.18
N PRO A 35 -1.88 -3.74 -11.03
CA PRO A 35 -2.41 -5.07 -10.71
C PRO A 35 -1.36 -6.10 -10.29
N GLU A 36 -0.16 -6.03 -10.84
CA GLU A 36 0.98 -6.90 -10.51
C GLU A 36 1.45 -6.77 -9.06
N LEU A 37 1.22 -5.62 -8.42
CA LEU A 37 1.50 -5.39 -7.00
C LEU A 37 0.41 -5.99 -6.10
N LEU A 38 -0.81 -6.22 -6.61
CA LEU A 38 -1.99 -6.59 -5.83
C LEU A 38 -2.06 -8.11 -5.57
N LYS A 39 -1.02 -8.65 -4.95
CA LYS A 39 -0.89 -10.07 -4.60
C LYS A 39 -0.56 -10.24 -3.12
N ALA A 40 -1.47 -10.88 -2.39
CA ALA A 40 -1.27 -11.11 -0.96
C ALA A 40 0.01 -11.95 -0.71
N GLY A 41 0.77 -11.56 0.31
CA GLY A 41 2.04 -12.20 0.70
C GLY A 41 3.26 -11.77 -0.12
N LEU A 42 3.11 -10.85 -1.09
CA LEU A 42 4.23 -10.33 -1.86
C LEU A 42 5.07 -9.37 -1.01
N ALA A 43 6.34 -9.71 -0.77
CA ALA A 43 7.30 -8.81 -0.15
C ALA A 43 7.83 -7.83 -1.20
N VAL A 44 7.81 -6.54 -0.89
CA VAL A 44 8.13 -5.47 -1.84
C VAL A 44 8.79 -4.28 -1.17
N THR A 45 9.50 -3.52 -1.98
CA THR A 45 9.86 -2.13 -1.70
C THR A 45 9.03 -1.23 -2.62
N VAL A 46 8.24 -0.32 -2.04
CA VAL A 46 7.35 0.60 -2.77
C VAL A 46 7.88 2.01 -2.66
N THR A 47 8.02 2.69 -3.80
CA THR A 47 8.20 4.14 -3.85
C THR A 47 6.86 4.82 -4.11
N GLY A 48 6.51 5.79 -3.27
CA GLY A 48 5.19 6.43 -3.34
C GLY A 48 5.11 7.76 -2.60
N GLU A 49 3.89 8.31 -2.55
CA GLU A 49 3.59 9.56 -1.85
C GLU A 49 2.34 9.40 -0.96
N ILE A 50 2.39 9.99 0.23
CA ILE A 50 1.22 10.03 1.11
C ILE A 50 0.21 11.06 0.58
N ARG A 51 -1.03 10.60 0.38
CA ARG A 51 -2.15 11.40 -0.10
C ARG A 51 -3.10 11.74 1.05
N ALA A 52 -2.81 12.84 1.75
CA ALA A 52 -3.67 13.34 2.83
C ALA A 52 -5.02 13.90 2.32
N ASP A 53 -5.12 14.16 1.03
CA ASP A 53 -6.31 14.68 0.34
C ASP A 53 -7.24 13.57 -0.19
N VAL A 54 -6.88 12.30 0.00
CA VAL A 54 -7.70 11.14 -0.41
C VAL A 54 -8.33 10.52 0.84
N MET A 55 -9.67 10.47 0.84
CA MET A 55 -10.43 9.75 1.86
C MET A 55 -10.82 8.36 1.34
N THR A 56 -10.68 7.34 2.19
CA THR A 56 -11.06 5.96 1.87
C THR A 56 -12.15 5.47 2.81
N THR A 57 -12.94 4.49 2.36
CA THR A 57 -14.01 3.89 3.18
C THR A 57 -13.46 2.90 4.21
N THR A 58 -12.25 2.38 3.98
CA THR A 58 -11.65 1.32 4.81
C THR A 58 -10.89 1.90 5.99
N MET A 59 -10.33 3.11 5.84
CA MET A 59 -9.64 3.88 6.89
C MET A 59 -8.60 3.07 7.69
N VAL A 60 -7.88 2.17 7.01
CA VAL A 60 -6.89 1.26 7.63
C VAL A 60 -5.56 1.96 7.96
N GLY A 61 -5.31 3.13 7.37
CA GLY A 61 -4.09 3.91 7.56
C GLY A 61 -3.98 5.03 6.54
N PRO A 62 -2.82 5.70 6.45
CA PRO A 62 -2.56 6.70 5.43
C PRO A 62 -2.65 6.10 4.03
N VAL A 63 -3.12 6.90 3.08
CA VAL A 63 -3.19 6.51 1.68
C VAL A 63 -1.84 6.73 1.02
N LEU A 64 -1.25 5.66 0.47
CA LEU A 64 0.00 5.68 -0.27
C LEU A 64 -0.31 5.56 -1.77
N GLU A 65 -0.09 6.62 -2.53
CA GLU A 65 -0.09 6.54 -3.98
C GLU A 65 1.19 5.88 -4.47
N VAL A 66 1.04 4.76 -5.17
CA VAL A 66 2.17 4.00 -5.72
C VAL A 66 2.73 4.72 -6.94
N LYS A 67 4.04 4.98 -6.94
CA LYS A 67 4.78 5.52 -8.09
C LYS A 67 5.68 4.47 -8.74
N GLY A 68 6.10 3.46 -7.98
CA GLY A 68 6.85 2.30 -8.46
C GLY A 68 7.04 1.27 -7.34
N PHE A 69 7.42 0.06 -7.71
CA PHE A 69 7.74 -0.99 -6.74
C PHE A 69 8.77 -1.97 -7.29
N GLU A 70 9.44 -2.64 -6.37
CA GLU A 70 10.35 -3.76 -6.64
C GLU A 70 9.96 -4.93 -5.74
N VAL A 71 9.99 -6.15 -6.29
CA VAL A 71 9.73 -7.36 -5.50
C VAL A 71 10.99 -7.72 -4.74
N SER A 72 10.89 -7.84 -3.41
CA SER A 72 11.97 -8.34 -2.58
C SER A 72 12.07 -9.86 -2.77
N GLY A 73 13.25 -10.34 -3.17
CA GLY A 73 13.54 -11.76 -3.41
C GLY A 73 13.68 -12.59 -2.15
#